data_AF-A0A2G6KJV3-F1
#
_entry.id   AF-A0A2G6KJV3-F1
#
_cell.length_a   1.000
_cell.length_b   1.000
_cell.length_c   1.000
_cell.angle_alpha   90.00
_cell.angle_beta   90.00
_cell.angle_gamma   90.00
#
_symmetry.space_group_name_H-M   'P 1'
#
loop_
_entity.id
_entity.type
_entity.pdbx_description
1 polymer ?
#
loop_
_entity_poly.entity_id
_entity_poly.type
_entity_poly.pdbx_seq_one_letter_code
_entity_poly.pdbx_strand_id
1 'polypeptide(L)' 'PALEVNPSHPILDLMDKESDEERFADWAHLLLDQALLADGAQLEDSAGFVRRMNEMFVALKA' A
#
# COMPACT_ATOMS: atom_id res chain seq x y z
N PRO A 1 -5.42 0.50 17.13
CA PRO A 1 -5.89 0.95 15.80
C PRO A 1 -6.05 -0.25 14.87
N ALA A 2 -7.13 -0.29 14.09
CA ALA A 2 -7.34 -1.29 13.04
C ALA A 2 -7.22 -0.58 11.69
N LEU A 3 -6.55 -1.22 10.72
CA LEU A 3 -6.56 -0.75 9.35
C LEU A 3 -7.88 -1.20 8.70
N GLU A 4 -8.73 -0.23 8.36
CA GLU A 4 -9.95 -0.49 7.61
C GLU A 4 -9.66 -0.38 6.11
N VAL A 5 -10.13 -1.35 5.34
CA VAL A 5 -9.94 -1.40 3.89
C VAL A 5 -11.28 -1.43 3.18
N ASN A 6 -11.35 -0.86 1.98
CA ASN A 6 -12.54 -0.96 1.12
C ASN A 6 -12.46 -2.25 0.28
N PRO A 7 -13.30 -3.27 0.55
CA PRO A 7 -13.27 -4.55 -0.16
C PRO A 7 -13.51 -4.43 -1.67
N SER A 8 -14.19 -3.37 -2.12
CA SER A 8 -14.50 -3.15 -3.53
C SER A 8 -13.42 -2.40 -4.30
N HIS A 9 -12.31 -2.03 -3.65
CA HIS A 9 -11.25 -1.28 -4.31
C HIS A 9 -10.38 -2.21 -5.17
N PRO A 10 -10.13 -1.89 -6.46
CA PRO A 10 -9.38 -2.77 -7.37
C PRO A 10 -7.98 -3.16 -6.90
N ILE A 11 -7.37 -2.37 -6.00
CA ILE A 11 -6.06 -2.68 -5.41
C ILE A 11 -6.09 -3.98 -4.59
N LEU A 12 -7.22 -4.31 -3.95
CA LEU A 12 -7.32 -5.53 -3.15
C LEU A 12 -7.40 -6.77 -4.05
N ASP A 13 -8.06 -6.68 -5.21
CA ASP A 13 -8.04 -7.75 -6.21
C ASP A 13 -6.63 -7.99 -6.79
N LEU A 14 -5.81 -6.94 -6.86
CA LEU A 14 -4.40 -7.06 -7.25
C LEU A 14 -3.58 -7.74 -6.14
N MET A 15 -3.73 -7.28 -4.90
CA MET A 15 -3.06 -7.85 -3.73
C MET A 15 -3.42 -9.32 -3.50
N ASP A 16 -4.69 -9.69 -3.68
CA ASP A 16 -5.17 -11.08 -3.53
C ASP A 16 -4.53 -12.06 -4.54
N LYS A 17 -4.11 -11.55 -5.70
CA LYS A 17 -3.44 -12.34 -6.74
C LYS A 17 -1.92 -12.31 -6.64
N GLU A 18 -1.36 -11.53 -5.74
CA GLU A 18 0.09 -11.44 -5.57
C GLU A 18 0.60 -12.62 -4.77
N SER A 19 1.59 -13.30 -5.33
CA SER A 19 2.24 -14.48 -4.73
C SER A 19 3.56 -14.15 -4.05
N ASP A 20 4.13 -12.99 -4.37
CA ASP A 20 5.34 -12.45 -3.76
C ASP A 20 4.99 -11.83 -2.39
N GLU A 21 5.28 -12.55 -1.30
CA GLU A 21 4.96 -12.14 0.07
C GLU A 21 5.60 -10.79 0.44
N GLU A 22 6.82 -10.50 -0.04
CA GLU A 22 7.49 -9.23 0.23
C GLU A 22 6.74 -8.08 -0.43
N ARG A 23 6.32 -8.27 -1.69
CA ARG A 23 5.56 -7.26 -2.42
C ARG A 23 4.17 -7.05 -1.83
N PHE A 24 3.50 -8.13 -1.41
CA PHE A 24 2.24 -8.04 -0.70
C PHE A 24 2.38 -7.22 0.59
N ALA A 25 3.43 -7.47 1.38
CA ALA A 25 3.71 -6.73 2.60
C ALA A 25 3.98 -5.25 2.31
N ASP A 26 4.78 -4.93 1.29
CA ASP A 26 5.03 -3.55 0.87
C ASP A 26 3.73 -2.83 0.48
N TRP A 27 2.84 -3.49 -0.26
CA TRP A 27 1.55 -2.90 -0.63
C TRP A 27 0.61 -2.71 0.57
N ALA A 28 0.60 -3.64 1.52
CA ALA A 28 -0.15 -3.48 2.76
C ALA A 28 0.38 -2.30 3.60
N HIS A 29 1.70 -2.14 3.69
CA HIS A 29 2.32 -0.98 4.33
C HIS A 29 1.98 0.33 3.62
N LEU A 30 1.98 0.32 2.29
CA LEU A 30 1.57 1.49 1.51
C LEU A 30 0.13 1.92 1.83
N LEU A 31 -0.82 0.98 1.90
CA LEU A 31 -2.21 1.27 2.27
C LEU A 31 -2.33 1.83 3.69
N LEU A 32 -1.56 1.28 4.64
CA LEU A 32 -1.52 1.79 6.01
C LEU A 32 -1.01 3.23 6.05
N ASP A 33 0.11 3.52 5.38
CA ASP A 33 0.68 4.86 5.33
C ASP A 33 -0.28 5.86 4.69
N GLN A 34 -1.02 5.46 3.65
CA GLN A 34 -2.07 6.30 3.06
C GLN A 34 -3.19 6.61 4.05
N ALA A 35 -3.64 5.63 4.84
CA ALA A 35 -4.65 5.83 5.87
C ALA A 35 -4.15 6.78 6.97
N LEU A 36 -2.91 6.61 7.42
CA LEU A 36 -2.28 7.49 8.40
C LEU A 36 -2.18 8.94 7.88
N LEU A 37 -1.75 9.13 6.63
CA LEU A 37 -1.70 10.45 6.00
C LEU A 37 -3.10 11.08 5.89
N ALA A 38 -4.11 10.29 5.54
CA ALA A 38 -5.49 10.76 5.43
C ALA A 38 -6.07 11.22 6.78
N ASP A 39 -5.67 10.56 7.86
CA ASP A 39 -5.99 10.95 9.25
C ASP A 39 -5.14 12.14 9.75
N GLY A 40 -4.23 12.68 8.93
CA GLY A 40 -3.38 13.81 9.26
C GLY A 40 -2.14 13.46 10.10
N ALA A 41 -1.82 12.17 10.25
CA ALA A 41 -0.59 11.73 10.88
C ALA A 41 0.62 12.01 9.98
N GLN A 42 1.80 12.17 10.61
CA GLN A 42 3.06 12.20 9.88
C GLN A 42 3.61 10.77 9.74
N LEU A 43 4.20 10.49 8.58
CA LEU A 43 4.89 9.23 8.36
C LEU A 43 6.29 9.27 8.96
N GLU A 44 6.64 8.24 9.72
CA GLU A 44 8.00 8.06 10.25
C GLU A 44 9.02 7.88 9.12
N ASP A 45 8.63 7.17 8.04
CA ASP A 45 9.46 6.94 6.85
C ASP A 45 8.75 7.42 5.57
N SER A 46 8.79 8.74 5.35
CA SER A 46 8.23 9.35 4.13
C SER A 46 8.94 8.89 2.84
N ALA A 47 10.23 8.56 2.91
CA ALA A 47 11.00 8.12 1.75
C ALA A 47 10.61 6.70 1.33
N GLY A 48 10.45 5.80 2.31
CA GLY A 48 9.96 4.44 2.09
C GLY A 48 8.54 4.42 1.52
N PHE A 49 7.66 5.30 1.99
CA PHE A 49 6.33 5.46 1.41
C PHE A 49 6.37 5.80 -0.09
N VAL A 50 7.15 6.83 -0.46
CA VAL A 50 7.28 7.24 -1.87
C VAL A 50 7.91 6.13 -2.71
N ARG A 51 8.89 5.40 -2.16
CA ARG A 51 9.52 4.26 -2.84
C ARG A 51 8.49 3.15 -3.14
N ARG A 52 7.75 2.69 -2.11
CA ARG A 52 6.71 1.66 -2.26
C ARG A 52 5.62 2.08 -3.24
N MET A 53 5.21 3.34 -3.21
CA MET A 53 4.23 3.89 -4.16
C MET A 53 4.74 3.80 -5.60
N ASN A 54 6.00 4.18 -5.84
CA ASN A 54 6.59 4.12 -7.18
C ASN A 54 6.77 2.67 -7.66
N GLU A 55 7.19 1.77 -6.78
CA GLU A 55 7.32 0.33 -7.07
C GLU A 55 5.95 -0.27 -7.46
N MET A 56 4.87 0.08 -6.75
CA MET A 56 3.50 -0.29 -7.11
C MET A 56 3.10 0.22 -8.49
N PHE A 57 3.40 1.48 -8.83
CA PHE A 57 3.09 2.02 -10.17
C PHE A 57 3.84 1.31 -11.29
N VAL A 58 5.08 0.88 -11.05
CA VAL A 58 5.83 0.06 -12.01
C VAL A 58 5.19 -1.31 -12.19
N ALA A 59 4.77 -1.95 -11.09
CA ALA A 59 4.10 -3.25 -11.12
C ALA A 59 2.75 -3.19 -11.87
N LEU A 60 1.98 -2.12 -11.70
CA LEU A 60 0.69 -1.90 -12.38
C LEU A 60 0.81 -1.69 -13.90
N LYS A 61 2.01 -1.40 -14.42
CA LYS A 61 2.26 -1.17 -15.84
C LYS A 61 2.60 -2.47 -16.59
N ALA A 62 2.96 -3.53 -15.87
CA ALA A 62 3.29 -4.85 -16.42
C ALA A 62 2.04 -5.69 -16.67
#